data_AF-A0A936JYV6-F1
#
_entry.id   AF-A0A936JYV6-F1
#
_cell.length_a   1.000
_cell.length_b   1.000
_cell.length_c   1.000
_cell.angle_alpha   90.00
_cell.angle_beta   90.00
_cell.angle_gamma   90.00
#
_symmetry.space_group_name_H-M   'P 1'
#
loop_
_entity.id
_entity.type
_entity.pdbx_description
1 polymer ?
#
loop_
_entity_poly.entity_id
_entity_poly.type
_entity_poly.pdbx_seq_one_letter_code
_entity_poly.pdbx_strand_id
1 'polypeptide(L)' 'MKLSIAQKIVKFFSSASVFEKMMEDSKRYRFTCNCGKETSIWEIGGIRYKAAGKPLTGTKCPHCGKFAMRKIYKTDI' A
#
# COMPACT_ATOMS: atom_id res chain seq x y z
N MET A 1 -11.34 -6.70 5.49
CA MET A 1 -10.61 -6.17 4.31
C MET A 1 -10.71 -7.16 3.16
N LYS A 2 -11.17 -6.75 1.98
CA LYS A 2 -11.20 -7.60 0.78
C LYS A 2 -9.93 -7.31 -0.02
N LEU A 3 -9.17 -8.36 -0.34
CA LEU A 3 -7.94 -8.21 -1.15
C LEU A 3 -8.27 -7.67 -2.55
N SER A 4 -7.41 -6.78 -3.05
CA SER A 4 -7.45 -6.32 -4.43
C SER A 4 -7.13 -7.46 -5.40
N ILE A 5 -7.45 -7.27 -6.69
CA ILE A 5 -7.11 -8.26 -7.73
C ILE A 5 -5.58 -8.49 -7.77
N ALA A 6 -4.79 -7.41 -7.68
CA ALA A 6 -3.33 -7.50 -7.63
C ALA A 6 -2.86 -8.34 -6.42
N GLN A 7 -3.41 -8.08 -5.23
CA GLN A 7 -3.08 -8.84 -4.02
C GLN A 7 -3.49 -10.31 -4.13
N LYS A 8 -4.61 -10.63 -4.79
CA LYS A 8 -5.03 -12.01 -5.03
C LYS A 8 -4.10 -12.74 -6.00
N ILE A 9 -3.69 -12.08 -7.08
CA ILE A 9 -2.73 -12.64 -8.04
C ILE A 9 -1.40 -12.93 -7.33
N VAL A 10 -0.86 -11.95 -6.59
CA VAL A 10 0.38 -12.15 -5.84
C VAL A 10 0.23 -13.26 -4.79
N LYS A 11 -0.89 -13.32 -4.05
CA LYS A 11 -1.17 -14.41 -3.11
C LYS A 11 -1.20 -15.78 -3.78
N PHE A 12 -1.72 -15.88 -5.01
CA PHE A 12 -1.81 -17.14 -5.74
C PHE A 12 -0.43 -17.65 -6.19
N PHE A 13 0.44 -16.75 -6.65
CA PHE A 13 1.77 -17.11 -7.17
C PHE A 13 2.89 -17.10 -6.11
N SER A 14 2.61 -16.70 -4.86
CA SER A 14 3.59 -16.67 -3.77
C SER A 14 3.26 -17.68 -2.68
N SER A 15 4.26 -18.06 -1.88
CA SER A 15 4.03 -18.85 -0.67
C SER A 15 3.38 -17.98 0.41
N ALA A 16 2.69 -18.61 1.36
CA ALA A 16 2.04 -17.91 2.47
C ALA A 16 3.02 -17.01 3.26
N SER A 17 4.23 -17.52 3.55
CA SER A 17 5.25 -16.77 4.28
C SER A 17 5.81 -15.59 3.49
N VAL A 18 5.95 -15.71 2.17
CA VAL A 18 6.37 -14.60 1.32
C VAL A 18 5.27 -13.55 1.21
N PHE A 19 4.01 -13.97 1.04
CA PHE A 19 2.87 -13.08 0.99
C PHE A 19 2.70 -12.27 2.29
N GLU A 20 2.92 -12.90 3.44
CA GLU A 20 2.88 -12.22 4.73
C GLU A 20 3.97 -11.15 4.84
N LYS A 21 5.21 -11.46 4.47
CA LYS A 21 6.30 -10.47 4.41
C LYS A 21 6.01 -9.33 3.43
N MET A 22 5.37 -9.62 2.30
CA MET A 22 4.94 -8.61 1.33
C MET A 22 3.86 -7.70 1.92
N MET A 23 2.89 -8.27 2.64
CA MET A 23 1.84 -7.51 3.32
C MET A 23 2.45 -6.59 4.39
N GLU A 24 3.33 -7.12 5.23
CA GLU A 24 4.00 -6.34 6.29
C GLU A 24 4.80 -5.18 5.71
N ASP A 25 5.63 -5.43 4.71
CA ASP A 25 6.43 -4.36 4.08
C ASP A 25 5.52 -3.35 3.38
N SER A 26 4.45 -3.79 2.71
CA SER A 26 3.47 -2.89 2.07
C SER A 26 2.73 -2.00 3.07
N LYS A 27 2.47 -2.47 4.30
CA LYS A 27 1.85 -1.68 5.37
C LYS A 27 2.77 -0.57 5.89
N ARG A 28 4.09 -0.75 5.79
CA ARG A 28 5.08 0.27 6.17
C ARG A 28 5.11 1.44 5.20
N TYR A 29 4.70 1.24 3.94
CA TYR A 29 4.56 2.34 2.99
C TYR A 29 3.23 3.05 3.23
N ARG A 30 3.30 4.29 3.70
CA ARG A 30 2.15 5.11 4.07
C ARG A 30 2.14 6.43 3.29
N PHE A 31 0.97 7.05 3.24
CA PHE A 31 0.81 8.40 2.75
C PHE A 31 -0.30 9.10 3.54
N THR A 32 -0.20 10.42 3.63
CA THR A 32 -1.25 11.28 4.20
C THR A 32 -2.05 11.90 3.07
N CYS A 33 -3.37 11.77 3.14
CA CYS A 33 -4.27 12.47 2.24
C CYS A 33 -4.60 13.87 2.79
N ASN A 34 -4.93 14.83 1.89
CA ASN A 34 -5.38 16.17 2.27
C ASN A 34 -6.67 16.19 3.13
N CYS A 35 -7.36 15.06 3.27
CA CYS A 35 -8.46 14.92 4.24
C CYS A 35 -7.97 14.68 5.68
N GLY A 36 -6.66 14.69 5.93
CA GLY A 36 -6.05 14.47 7.25
C GLY A 36 -5.94 13.00 7.66
N LYS A 37 -6.44 12.07 6.86
CA LYS A 37 -6.30 10.63 7.11
C LYS A 37 -5.03 10.08 6.49
N GLU A 38 -4.28 9.35 7.29
CA GLU A 38 -3.15 8.53 6.86
C GLU A 38 -3.64 7.12 6.52
N THR A 39 -3.07 6.53 5.47
CA THR A 39 -3.35 5.15 5.08
C THR A 39 -2.10 4.52 4.48
N SER A 40 -2.07 3.19 4.47
CA SER A 40 -0.99 2.43 3.87
C SER A 40 -1.26 2.06 2.42
N ILE A 41 -0.19 1.72 1.70
CA ILE A 41 -0.29 1.18 0.34
C ILE A 41 -1.05 -0.14 0.31
N TRP A 42 -0.93 -0.95 1.36
CA TRP A 42 -1.69 -2.19 1.48
C TRP A 42 -3.21 -1.96 1.51
N GLU A 43 -3.66 -0.95 2.27
CA GLU A 43 -5.09 -0.65 2.45
C GLU A 43 -5.77 -0.18 1.17
N ILE A 44 -5.04 0.50 0.28
CA ILE A 44 -5.55 0.90 -1.04
C ILE A 44 -5.41 -0.23 -2.09
N GLY A 45 -4.99 -1.43 -1.69
CA GLY A 45 -4.86 -2.57 -2.58
C GLY A 45 -3.53 -2.65 -3.34
N GLY A 46 -2.57 -1.79 -3.01
CA GLY A 46 -1.23 -1.79 -3.59
C GLY A 46 -0.29 -2.78 -2.89
N ILE A 47 0.84 -3.05 -3.53
CA ILE A 47 1.88 -3.96 -3.05
C ILE A 47 3.23 -3.28 -3.23
N ARG A 48 4.02 -3.23 -2.16
CA ARG A 48 5.44 -2.84 -2.17
C ARG A 48 6.22 -3.81 -1.31
N TYR A 49 7.20 -4.46 -1.91
CA TYR A 49 8.05 -5.44 -1.23
C TYR A 49 9.51 -5.22 -1.63
N LYS A 50 10.39 -5.13 -0.62
CA LYS A 50 11.82 -4.80 -0.79
C LYS A 50 12.05 -3.53 -1.62
N ALA A 51 11.05 -2.64 -1.64
CA ALA A 51 11.16 -1.38 -2.35
C ALA A 51 12.02 -0.38 -1.54
N ALA A 52 12.40 0.71 -2.18
CA ALA A 52 13.07 1.83 -1.51
C ALA A 52 12.56 3.17 -2.07
N GLY A 53 12.88 4.26 -1.37
CA GLY A 53 12.59 5.61 -1.79
C GLY A 53 11.21 6.15 -1.41
N LYS A 54 10.96 7.41 -1.80
CA LYS A 54 9.75 8.19 -1.49
C LYS A 54 9.06 8.66 -2.77
N PRO A 55 8.55 7.74 -3.62
CA PRO A 55 7.98 8.12 -4.90
C PRO A 55 6.67 8.89 -4.72
N LEU A 56 6.35 9.69 -5.74
CA LEU A 56 5.03 10.27 -5.92
C LEU A 56 4.15 9.25 -6.64
N THR A 57 2.98 8.91 -6.10
CA THR A 57 2.08 7.91 -6.70
C THR A 57 0.65 8.43 -6.72
N GLY A 58 -0.02 8.25 -7.86
CA GLY A 58 -1.44 8.56 -8.02
C GLY A 58 -2.28 7.51 -7.32
N THR A 59 -2.97 7.91 -6.25
CA THR A 59 -3.79 7.00 -5.45
C THR A 59 -5.13 7.61 -5.08
N LYS A 60 -6.18 6.78 -5.10
CA LYS A 60 -7.50 7.13 -4.58
C LYS A 60 -7.50 6.99 -3.06
N CYS A 61 -7.92 8.03 -2.34
CA CYS A 61 -8.10 7.91 -0.89
C CYS A 61 -9.30 7.00 -0.59
N PRO A 62 -9.17 6.00 0.29
CA PRO A 62 -10.29 5.16 0.68
C PRO A 62 -11.30 5.92 1.56
N HIS A 63 -10.87 6.99 2.25
CA HIS A 63 -11.73 7.76 3.15
C HIS A 63 -12.55 8.84 2.43
N CYS A 64 -11.93 9.65 1.56
CA CYS A 64 -12.61 10.76 0.90
C CYS A 64 -12.89 10.53 -0.60
N GLY A 65 -12.45 9.39 -1.15
CA GLY A 65 -12.67 9.04 -2.56
C GLY A 65 -11.87 9.86 -3.58
N LYS A 66 -11.16 10.92 -3.17
CA LYS A 66 -10.39 11.77 -4.09
C LYS A 66 -9.13 11.08 -4.59
N PHE A 67 -8.90 11.17 -5.90
CA PHE A 67 -7.64 10.76 -6.54
C PHE A 67 -6.66 11.94 -6.52
N ALA A 68 -5.43 11.69 -6.08
CA ALA A 68 -4.37 12.69 -6.09
C ALA A 68 -2.99 12.02 -6.13
N MET A 69 -1.99 12.75 -6.61
CA MET A 69 -0.59 12.37 -6.46
C MET A 69 -0.17 12.59 -5.02
N ARG A 70 0.32 11.54 -4.37
CA ARG A 70 0.75 11.60 -2.96
C ARG A 70 2.16 11.07 -2.82
N LYS A 71 2.94 11.71 -1.96
CA LYS A 71 4.28 11.27 -1.61
C LYS A 71 4.16 10.10 -0.64
N ILE A 72 4.69 8.95 -1.04
CA ILE A 72 4.76 7.78 -0.18
C ILE A 72 6.02 7.91 0.69
N TYR A 73 5.93 7.55 1.96
CA TYR A 73 7.07 7.36 2.83
C TYR A 73 7.03 5.98 3.47
N LYS A 74 8.20 5.45 3.78
CA LYS A 74 8.34 4.22 4.56
C LYS A 74 8.42 4.62 6.03
N THR A 75 7.61 3.97 6.86
CA THR A 75 7.70 4.07 8.32
C THR A 75 8.47 2.86 8.84
N ASP A 76 9.49 3.13 9.64
CA ASP A 76 10.23 2.12 10.39
C ASP A 76 9.48 1.90 11.71
N ILE A 77 8.51 0.98 11.69
CA ILE A 77 7.90 0.42 12.91
C ILE A 77 8.87 -0.61 13.49
#